data_AF-A0A284VRG5-F1
#
_entry.id   AF-A0A284VRG5-F1
#
_cell.length_a   1.000
_cell.length_b   1.000
_cell.length_c   1.000
_cell.angle_alpha   90.00
_cell.angle_beta   90.00
_cell.angle_gamma   90.00
#
_symmetry.space_group_name_H-M   'P 1'
#
loop_
_entity.id
_entity.type
_entity.pdbx_description
1 polymer ?
#
loop_
_entity_poly.entity_id
_entity_poly.type
_entity_poly.pdbx_seq_one_letter_code
_entity_poly.pdbx_strand_id
1 'polypeptide(L)' 'MAEKINKGNKLNEVITKYPQTRDVFIKHGMPKYVSRLPSETLEFFCRMHRVNIEQLLDELNRAAGLAQDS' A
#
# COMPACT_ATOMS: atom_id res chain seq x y z
N MET A 1 15.47 -8.70 8.71
CA MET A 1 14.08 -9.19 8.78
C MET A 1 13.26 -8.17 8.00
N ALA A 2 12.92 -8.43 6.74
CA ALA A 2 12.14 -7.48 5.97
C ALA A 2 10.70 -7.50 6.50
N GLU A 3 10.33 -6.47 7.26
CA GLU A 3 9.00 -6.35 7.83
C GLU A 3 7.99 -6.22 6.68
N LYS A 4 7.09 -7.20 6.56
CA LYS A 4 5.98 -7.19 5.61
C LYS A 4 5.19 -5.91 5.76
N ILE A 5 4.72 -5.37 4.63
CA ILE A 5 3.78 -4.24 4.64
C ILE A 5 2.53 -4.72 5.38
N ASN A 6 2.15 -3.98 6.42
CA ASN A 6 1.02 -4.30 7.28
C ASN A 6 0.07 -3.11 7.34
N LYS A 7 -1.20 -3.32 7.70
CA LYS A 7 -2.25 -2.30 7.73
C LYS A 7 -1.97 -1.12 8.66
N GLY A 8 -1.02 -1.27 9.59
CA GLY A 8 -0.50 -0.22 10.48
C GLY A 8 0.59 0.67 9.85
N ASN A 9 1.10 0.31 8.67
CA ASN A 9 2.08 1.14 7.96
C ASN A 9 1.39 2.35 7.34
N LYS A 10 2.11 3.47 7.35
CA LYS A 10 1.68 4.68 6.66
C LYS A 10 1.86 4.50 5.16
N LEU A 11 0.85 4.89 4.39
CA LEU A 11 0.90 4.81 2.94
C LEU A 11 2.08 5.61 2.37
N ASN A 12 2.34 6.80 2.92
CA ASN A 12 3.53 7.60 2.60
C ASN A 12 4.85 6.82 2.77
N GLU A 13 5.05 6.17 3.92
CA GLU A 13 6.27 5.40 4.22
C GLU A 13 6.45 4.24 3.23
N VAL A 14 5.36 3.53 2.93
CA VAL A 14 5.36 2.39 2.00
C VAL A 14 5.70 2.82 0.59
N ILE A 15 5.08 3.90 0.09
CA ILE A 15 5.36 4.42 -1.26
C ILE A 15 6.77 5.02 -1.33
N THR A 16 7.24 5.65 -0.26
CA THR A 16 8.61 6.19 -0.18
C THR A 16 9.65 5.07 -0.19
N LYS A 17 9.44 3.99 0.56
CA LYS A 17 10.32 2.81 0.55
C LYS A 17 10.21 2.00 -0.74
N TYR A 18 9.00 1.86 -1.26
CA TYR A 18 8.67 0.99 -2.39
C TYR A 18 7.86 1.75 -3.43
N PRO A 19 8.48 2.57 -4.29
CA PRO A 19 7.75 3.38 -5.28
C PRO A 19 6.90 2.55 -6.26
N GLN A 20 7.27 1.29 -6.48
CA GLN A 20 6.52 0.30 -7.26
C GLN A 20 5.13 -0.01 -6.68
N THR A 21 4.95 0.09 -5.36
CA THR A 21 3.65 -0.13 -4.71
C THR A 21 2.62 0.93 -5.09
N ARG A 22 3.07 2.11 -5.56
CA ARG A 22 2.20 3.20 -6.00
C ARG A 22 1.23 2.77 -7.10
N ASP A 23 1.65 1.90 -8.01
CA ASP A 23 0.79 1.40 -9.09
C ASP A 23 -0.34 0.51 -8.55
N VAL A 24 -0.05 -0.30 -7.53
CA VAL A 24 -1.06 -1.13 -6.83
C VAL A 24 -2.13 -0.26 -6.19
N PHE A 25 -1.73 0.81 -5.50
CA PHE A 25 -2.69 1.75 -4.91
C PHE A 25 -3.58 2.40 -5.98
N ILE A 26 -3.00 2.80 -7.11
CA ILE A 26 -3.74 3.39 -8.23
C ILE A 26 -4.78 2.41 -8.78
N LYS A 27 -4.41 1.13 -8.95
CA LYS A 27 -5.34 0.08 -9.38
C LYS A 27 -6.48 -0.14 -8.40
N HIS A 28 -6.21 -0.05 -7.10
CA HIS A 28 -7.20 -0.23 -6.04
C HIS A 28 -8.07 1.01 -5.78
N GLY A 29 -7.93 2.09 -6.56
CA GLY A 29 -8.79 3.27 -6.45
C GLY A 29 -8.17 4.46 -5.74
N MET A 30 -6.85 4.46 -5.53
CA MET A 30 -6.12 5.66 -5.14
C MET A 30 -6.02 6.61 -6.35
N PRO A 31 -6.39 7.89 -6.20
CA PRO A 31 -6.22 8.83 -7.28
C PRO A 31 -4.74 8.96 -7.66
N LYS A 32 -4.46 8.80 -8.96
CA LYS A 32 -3.12 8.91 -9.57
C LYS A 32 -2.38 10.20 -9.17
N TYR A 33 -3.15 11.25 -8.90
CA TYR A 33 -2.70 12.56 -8.48
C TYR A 33 -3.19 12.85 -7.06
N VAL A 34 -2.47 12.33 -6.06
CA VAL A 34 -2.51 12.95 -4.73
C VAL A 34 -1.40 13.99 -4.68
N SER A 35 -1.77 15.27 -4.60
CA SER A 35 -0.78 16.36 -4.50
C SER A 35 0.03 16.30 -3.19
N ARG A 36 -0.46 15.54 -2.21
CA ARG A 36 0.22 15.20 -0.96
C ARG A 36 -0.12 13.76 -0.62
N LEU A 37 0.89 12.88 -0.53
CA LEU A 37 0.69 11.54 0.01
C LEU A 37 0.17 11.70 1.44
N PRO A 38 -1.05 11.25 1.74
CA PRO A 38 -1.53 11.38 3.09
C PRO A 38 -0.70 10.48 4.01
N SER A 39 -0.31 11.01 5.16
CA SER A 39 0.37 10.26 6.24
C SER A 39 -0.59 9.33 6.99
N GLU A 40 -1.65 8.92 6.32
CA GLU A 40 -2.67 8.03 6.85
C GLU A 40 -2.23 6.58 6.73
N THR A 41 -2.83 5.76 7.59
CA THR A 41 -2.57 4.34 7.64
C THR A 41 -3.29 3.64 6.49
N LEU A 42 -2.71 2.55 5.98
CA LEU A 42 -3.34 1.70 4.97
C LEU A 42 -4.79 1.31 5.30
N GLU A 43 -5.06 1.04 6.59
CA GLU A 43 -6.41 0.72 7.08
C GLU A 43 -7.42 1.87 6.85
N PHE A 44 -6.98 3.12 7.05
CA PHE A 44 -7.83 4.31 6.88
C PHE A 44 -8.17 4.53 5.40
N PHE A 45 -7.18 4.41 4.53
CA PHE A 45 -7.36 4.47 3.08
C PHE A 45 -8.38 3.40 2.61
N CYS A 46 -8.20 2.16 3.07
CA CYS A 46 -9.09 1.06 2.71
C CYS A 46 -10.53 1.27 3.22
N ARG A 47 -10.70 1.77 4.45
CA ARG A 47 -12.00 2.13 5.02
C ARG A 47 -12.70 3.22 4.19
N MET A 48 -11.96 4.25 3.79
CA MET A 48 -12.51 5.40 3.06
C MET A 48 -12.91 5.06 1.63
N HIS A 49 -12.09 4.24 0.94
CA HIS A 49 -12.33 3.83 -0.45
C HIS A 49 -13.11 2.51 -0.57
N ARG A 50 -13.52 1.89 0.55
CA ARG A 50 -14.11 0.53 0.60
C ARG A 50 -13.26 -0.52 -0.15
N VAL A 51 -11.94 -0.38 -0.05
CA VAL A 51 -10.97 -1.31 -0.61
C VAL A 51 -10.70 -2.41 0.41
N ASN A 52 -10.50 -3.64 -0.06
CA ASN A 52 -10.14 -4.73 0.84
C ASN A 52 -8.67 -4.63 1.24
N ILE A 53 -8.42 -4.32 2.52
CA ILE A 53 -7.07 -4.16 3.08
C ILE A 53 -6.21 -5.40 2.87
N GLU A 54 -6.78 -6.60 2.97
CA GLU A 54 -6.03 -7.85 2.81
C GLU A 54 -5.52 -8.04 1.38
N GLN A 55 -6.38 -7.76 0.39
CA GLN A 55 -6.01 -7.81 -1.04
C GLN A 55 -4.96 -6.74 -1.37
N LEU A 56 -5.14 -5.53 -0.86
CA LEU A 56 -4.19 -4.45 -1.05
C LEU A 56 -2.83 -4.84 -0.44
N LEU A 57 -2.80 -5.34 0.79
CA LEU A 57 -1.57 -5.77 1.45
C LEU A 57 -0.88 -6.90 0.69
N ASP A 58 -1.62 -7.88 0.17
CA ASP A 58 -1.05 -8.96 -0.65
C ASP A 58 -0.36 -8.41 -1.90
N GLU A 59 -1.05 -7.59 -2.69
CA GLU A 59 -0.48 -6.98 -3.89
C GLU A 59 0.67 -6.02 -3.57
N LEU A 60 0.60 -5.28 -2.47
CA LEU A 60 1.69 -4.42 -2.00
C LEU A 60 2.93 -5.21 -1.61
N ASN A 61 2.77 -6.28 -0.84
CA ASN A 61 3.88 -7.14 -0.46
C ASN A 61 4.48 -7.83 -1.69
N ARG A 62 3.64 -8.27 -2.63
CA ARG A 62 4.09 -8.85 -3.90
C ARG A 62 4.85 -7.85 -4.76
N ALA A 63 4.31 -6.65 -4.94
CA ALA A 63 4.98 -5.57 -5.67
C ALA A 63 6.28 -5.13 -4.97
N ALA A 64 6.32 -5.12 -3.64
CA ALA A 64 7.52 -4.81 -2.88
C ALA A 64 8.59 -5.93 -2.90
N GLY A 65 8.30 -7.09 -3.48
CA GLY A 65 9.19 -8.27 -3.42
C GLY A 65 9.28 -8.89 -2.02
N LEU A 66 8.34 -8.56 -1.13
CA LEU A 66 8.20 -9.13 0.22
C LEU A 66 7.32 -10.39 0.23
N ALA A 67 6.66 -10.69 -0.89
CA ALA A 67 6.11 -12.01 -1.14
C ALA A 67 7.29 -12.98 -1.29
N GLN A 68 7.57 -13.73 -0.23
CA GLN A 68 8.50 -14.84 -0.25
C GLN A 68 7.89 -15.90 -1.17
N ASP A 69 8.37 -15.94 -2.41
CA ASP A 69 8.26 -17.11 -3.27
C ASP A 69 9.03 -18.22 -2.54
N SER A 70 8.32 -19.27 -2.15
CA SER A 70 8.88 -20.46 -1.50
C SER A 70 8.73 -21.64 -2.43
#